data_AF-A0A9W8ZUH3-F1
#
_entry.id   AF-A0A9W8ZUH3-F1
#
_cell.length_a   1.000
_cell.length_b   1.000
_cell.length_c   1.000
_cell.angle_alpha   90.00
_cell.angle_beta   90.00
_cell.angle_gamma   90.00
#
_symmetry.space_group_name_H-M   'P 1'
#
loop_
_entity.id
_entity.type
_entity.pdbx_description
1 polymer ?
#
loop_
_entity_poly.entity_id
_entity_poly.type
_entity_poly.pdbx_seq_one_letter_code
_entity_poly.pdbx_strand_id
1 'polypeptide(L)'
;VYDFTKSIPSGQVSTYAEVCRAVGGSPRSVGNALRHNPFAPCVPCHRVIASSLYIGGFVGEWGPDSKTKTQYHRKVAILKEEGVTFTEKGFLKEKERVWKEGKKLR
;
A
#
# COMPACT_ATOMS: atom_id res chain seq x y z
N VAL A 1 -0.26 0.74 -13.53
CA VAL A 1 -0.47 0.41 -12.09
C VAL A 1 0.58 -0.57 -11.60
N TYR A 2 0.66 -1.78 -12.16
CA TYR A 2 1.57 -2.83 -11.66
C TYR A 2 3.05 -2.46 -11.72
N ASP A 3 3.52 -1.85 -12.82
CA ASP A 3 4.92 -1.44 -12.96
C ASP A 3 5.34 -0.41 -11.90
N PHE A 4 4.49 0.59 -11.66
CA PHE A 4 4.68 1.56 -10.58
C PHE A 4 4.71 0.89 -9.21
N THR A 5 3.79 -0.05 -8.95
CA THR A 5 3.77 -0.78 -7.68
C THR A 5 5.04 -1.61 -7.50
N LYS A 6 5.57 -2.18 -8.59
CA LYS A 6 6.82 -2.95 -8.61
C LYS A 6 8.04 -2.06 -8.33
N SER A 7 8.01 -0.77 -8.68
CA SER A 7 9.10 0.16 -8.38
C SER A 7 9.14 0.65 -6.93
N ILE A 8 8.10 0.39 -6.12
CA ILE A 8 8.11 0.77 -4.69
C ILE A 8 9.13 -0.11 -3.96
N PRO A 9 10.20 0.47 -3.35
CA PRO A 9 11.21 -0.30 -2.65
C PRO A 9 10.66 -1.06 -1.43
N SER A 10 11.35 -2.14 -1.03
CA SER A 10 11.09 -2.78 0.27
C SER A 10 11.33 -1.78 1.41
N GLY A 11 10.48 -1.82 2.43
CA GLY A 11 10.53 -0.91 3.57
C GLY A 11 9.93 0.46 3.33
N GLN A 12 9.32 0.66 2.16
CA GLN A 12 8.57 1.85 1.79
C GLN A 12 7.16 1.51 1.34
N VAL A 13 6.27 2.49 1.45
CA VAL A 13 4.88 2.40 1.02
C VAL A 13 4.54 3.57 0.10
N SER A 14 3.63 3.37 -0.84
CA SER A 14 3.05 4.47 -1.61
C SER A 14 1.55 4.55 -1.36
N THR A 15 0.90 5.59 -1.88
CA THR A 15 -0.55 5.78 -1.69
C THR A 15 -1.30 5.57 -2.98
N TYR A 16 -2.58 5.20 -2.91
CA TYR A 16 -3.43 5.13 -4.12
C TYR A 16 -3.41 6.45 -4.91
N ALA A 17 -3.34 7.60 -4.22
CA ALA A 17 -3.24 8.90 -4.88
C ALA A 17 -1.90 9.08 -5.61
N GLU A 18 -0.77 8.66 -5.03
CA GLU A 18 0.54 8.74 -5.69
C GLU A 18 0.61 7.80 -6.90
N VAL A 19 0.07 6.58 -6.80
CA VAL A 19 -0.04 5.67 -7.95
C VAL A 19 -0.88 6.31 -9.04
N CYS A 20 -2.04 6.86 -8.69
CA CYS A 20 -2.94 7.55 -9.62
C CYS A 20 -2.28 8.77 -10.28
N ARG A 21 -1.46 9.52 -9.53
CA ARG A 21 -0.71 10.68 -10.03
C ARG A 21 0.30 10.26 -11.11
N ALA A 22 0.92 9.10 -10.94
CA ALA A 22 1.91 8.59 -11.87
C ALA A 22 1.33 7.90 -13.10
N VAL A 23 0.27 7.11 -12.94
CA VAL A 23 -0.25 6.24 -14.01
C VAL A 23 -1.60 6.67 -14.57
N GLY A 24 -2.20 7.73 -14.01
CA GLY A 24 -3.55 8.19 -14.32
C GLY A 24 -4.66 7.34 -13.68
N GLY A 25 -5.91 7.68 -14.02
CA GLY A 25 -7.11 6.98 -13.53
C GLY A 25 -7.69 7.59 -12.25
N SER A 26 -8.23 6.74 -11.37
CA SER A 26 -8.79 7.12 -10.07
C SER A 26 -8.25 6.22 -8.95
N PRO A 27 -8.22 6.68 -7.68
CA PRO A 27 -7.85 5.82 -6.55
C PRO A 27 -8.66 4.52 -6.49
N ARG A 28 -9.95 4.57 -6.86
CA ARG A 28 -10.83 3.40 -6.89
C ARG A 28 -10.47 2.41 -8.00
N SER A 29 -10.13 2.89 -9.20
CA SER A 29 -9.69 2.02 -10.29
C SER A 29 -8.33 1.39 -10.02
N VAL A 30 -7.40 2.14 -9.40
CA VAL A 30 -6.11 1.61 -8.92
C VAL A 30 -6.34 0.52 -7.86
N GLY A 31 -7.18 0.80 -6.86
CA GLY A 31 -7.53 -0.19 -5.84
C GLY A 31 -8.16 -1.45 -6.43
N ASN A 32 -9.01 -1.31 -7.45
CA ASN A 32 -9.59 -2.45 -8.15
C ASN A 32 -8.54 -3.29 -8.89
N ALA A 33 -7.60 -2.65 -9.59
CA ALA A 33 -6.50 -3.34 -10.27
C ALA A 33 -5.61 -4.08 -9.26
N LEU A 34 -5.25 -3.45 -8.13
CA LEU A 34 -4.42 -4.07 -7.10
C LEU A 34 -5.14 -5.20 -6.35
N ARG A 35 -6.47 -5.11 -6.18
CA ARG A 35 -7.29 -6.18 -5.60
C ARG A 35 -7.28 -7.44 -6.45
N HIS A 36 -7.29 -7.28 -7.77
CA HIS A 36 -7.30 -8.38 -8.75
C HIS A 36 -5.93 -8.62 -9.38
N ASN A 37 -4.86 -8.22 -8.70
CA ASN A 37 -3.49 -8.35 -9.21
C ASN A 37 -3.14 -9.83 -9.46
N PRO A 38 -3.04 -10.29 -10.72
CA PRO A 38 -2.74 -11.69 -11.04
C PRO A 38 -1.25 -12.03 -10.84
N PHE A 39 -0.41 -11.01 -10.61
CA PHE A 39 1.04 -11.12 -10.47
C PHE A 39 1.49 -11.07 -9.01
N ALA A 40 0.58 -11.22 -8.04
CA ALA A 40 0.96 -11.36 -6.65
C ALA A 40 1.70 -12.70 -6.42
N PRO A 41 2.83 -12.74 -5.67
CA PRO A 41 3.42 -11.66 -4.87
C PRO A 41 4.48 -10.81 -5.59
N CYS A 42 4.86 -11.14 -6.83
CA CYS A 42 5.92 -10.44 -7.58
C CYS A 42 5.66 -8.93 -7.74
N VAL A 43 4.39 -8.53 -7.86
CA VAL A 43 3.96 -7.14 -7.76
C VAL A 43 3.49 -6.88 -6.32
N PRO A 44 4.20 -6.04 -5.53
CA PRO A 44 3.98 -5.89 -4.10
C PRO A 44 2.79 -4.96 -3.79
N CYS A 45 1.58 -5.43 -4.09
CA CYS A 45 0.34 -4.65 -3.88
C CYS A 45 0.07 -4.30 -2.41
N HIS A 46 0.68 -5.03 -1.45
CA HIS A 46 0.64 -4.69 -0.03
C HIS A 46 1.34 -3.37 0.30
N ARG A 47 2.24 -2.87 -0.54
CA ARG A 47 2.92 -1.57 -0.30
C ARG A 47 2.07 -0.34 -0.63
N VAL A 48 0.86 -0.51 -1.17
CA VAL A 48 -0.04 0.62 -1.49
C VAL A 48 -1.07 0.79 -0.38
N ILE A 49 -1.15 1.98 0.21
CA ILE A 49 -2.03 2.33 1.32
C ILE A 49 -2.93 3.54 1.01
N ALA A 50 -3.83 3.89 1.92
CA ALA A 50 -4.67 5.08 1.77
C ALA A 50 -3.84 6.37 1.83
N SER A 51 -4.30 7.43 1.16
CA SER A 51 -3.63 8.74 1.17
C SER A 51 -3.60 9.39 2.56
N SER A 52 -4.50 8.96 3.46
CA SER A 52 -4.49 9.32 4.89
C SER A 52 -3.39 8.62 5.70
N LEU A 53 -2.52 7.85 5.04
CA LEU A 53 -1.52 6.97 5.64
C LEU A 53 -2.12 5.82 6.46
N TYR A 54 -3.39 5.53 6.24
CA TYR A 54 -4.07 4.38 6.80
C TYR A 54 -3.78 3.12 5.95
N ILE A 55 -3.50 2.00 6.60
CA ILE A 55 -3.08 0.73 5.96
C ILE A 55 -4.07 0.15 4.93
N GLY A 56 -5.34 0.57 4.95
CA GLY A 56 -6.47 -0.05 4.27
C GLY A 56 -6.34 -0.32 2.75
N GLY A 57 -7.37 -1.00 2.22
CA GLY A 57 -7.54 -1.29 0.78
C GLY A 57 -6.89 -2.59 0.31
N PHE A 58 -6.45 -3.46 1.22
CA PHE A 58 -5.81 -4.72 0.86
C PHE A 58 -6.83 -5.85 0.73
N VAL A 59 -7.00 -6.34 -0.50
CA VAL A 59 -7.96 -7.40 -0.85
C VAL A 59 -9.40 -7.08 -0.37
N GLY A 60 -9.73 -5.78 -0.30
CA GLY A 60 -11.05 -5.29 0.11
C GLY A 60 -11.24 -5.08 1.62
N GLU A 61 -10.29 -5.42 2.47
CA GLU A 61 -10.35 -5.07 3.90
C GLU A 61 -9.80 -3.67 4.17
N TRP A 62 -10.40 -3.00 5.16
CA TRP A 62 -10.11 -1.61 5.52
C TRP A 62 -9.64 -1.52 6.97
N GLY A 63 -8.46 -2.07 7.24
CA GLY A 63 -7.75 -1.89 8.51
C GLY A 63 -8.35 -2.64 9.72
N PRO A 64 -7.97 -2.26 10.96
CA PRO A 64 -8.27 -3.00 12.19
C PRO A 64 -9.77 -3.12 12.53
N ASP A 65 -10.64 -2.33 11.92
CA ASP A 65 -12.09 -2.37 12.15
C ASP A 65 -12.83 -3.32 11.18
N SER A 66 -12.09 -3.99 10.30
CA SER A 66 -12.66 -4.98 9.38
C SER A 66 -13.29 -6.15 10.16
N LYS A 67 -14.38 -6.74 9.63
CA LYS A 67 -15.09 -7.84 10.30
C LYS A 67 -14.19 -9.06 10.57
N THR A 68 -13.42 -9.45 9.56
CA THR A 68 -12.56 -10.65 9.56
C THR A 68 -11.12 -10.34 9.96
N LYS A 69 -10.61 -9.15 9.59
CA LYS A 69 -9.23 -8.66 9.84
C LYS A 69 -8.12 -9.54 9.26
N THR A 70 -8.45 -10.59 8.51
CA THR A 70 -7.49 -11.58 8.00
C THR A 70 -6.50 -10.93 7.05
N GLN A 71 -7.01 -10.16 6.10
CA GLN A 71 -6.19 -9.49 5.10
C GLN A 71 -5.46 -8.29 5.71
N TYR A 72 -6.09 -7.59 6.66
CA TYR A 72 -5.43 -6.58 7.47
C TYR A 72 -4.19 -7.16 8.20
N HIS A 73 -4.34 -8.22 8.98
CA HIS A 73 -3.24 -8.83 9.73
C HIS A 73 -2.14 -9.35 8.80
N ARG A 74 -2.51 -9.98 7.68
CA ARG A 74 -1.55 -10.42 6.67
C ARG A 74 -0.74 -9.26 6.11
N LYS A 75 -1.38 -8.15 5.75
CA LYS A 75 -0.68 -6.95 5.25
C LYS A 75 0.24 -6.34 6.30
N VAL A 76 -0.22 -6.23 7.55
CA VAL A 76 0.62 -5.74 8.66
C VAL A 76 1.85 -6.62 8.83
N ALA A 77 1.70 -7.95 8.81
CA ALA A 77 2.80 -8.88 9.01
C ALA A 77 3.88 -8.73 7.92
N ILE A 78 3.48 -8.75 6.65
CA ILE A 78 4.42 -8.60 5.52
C ILE A 78 5.10 -7.23 5.57
N LEU A 79 4.35 -6.15 5.84
CA LEU A 79 4.93 -4.81 5.96
C LEU A 79 5.89 -4.70 7.16
N LYS A 80 5.59 -5.38 8.27
CA LYS A 80 6.46 -5.42 9.45
C LYS A 80 7.78 -6.16 9.16
N GLU A 81 7.74 -7.24 8.38
CA GLU A 81 8.96 -7.93 7.90
C GLU A 81 9.83 -7.02 7.02
N GLU A 82 9.21 -6.10 6.29
CA GLU A 82 9.90 -5.05 5.54
C GLU A 82 10.35 -3.86 6.41
N GLY A 83 10.07 -3.87 7.72
CA GLY A 83 10.39 -2.80 8.65
C GLY A 83 9.39 -1.62 8.66
N VAL A 84 8.22 -1.77 8.04
CA VAL A 84 7.15 -0.76 8.03
C VAL A 84 6.14 -1.08 9.14
N THR A 85 5.92 -0.14 10.05
CA THR A 85 5.04 -0.34 11.21
C THR A 85 3.86 0.63 11.23
N PHE A 86 2.75 0.17 11.83
CA PHE A 86 1.49 0.92 11.95
C PHE A 86 1.11 1.07 13.43
N THR A 87 0.34 2.11 13.74
CA THR A 87 -0.29 2.30 15.05
C THR A 87 -1.42 1.28 15.25
N GLU A 88 -1.90 1.14 16.49
CA GLU A 88 -3.06 0.30 16.79
C GLU A 88 -4.31 0.72 16.02
N LYS A 89 -4.43 2.02 15.73
CA LYS A 89 -5.48 2.59 14.89
C LYS A 89 -5.24 2.39 13.39
N GLY A 90 -4.21 1.67 12.96
CA GLY A 90 -3.94 1.34 11.56
C GLY A 90 -3.27 2.43 10.72
N PHE A 91 -2.69 3.47 11.35
CA PHE A 91 -1.98 4.55 10.66
C PHE A 91 -0.47 4.29 10.63
N LEU A 92 0.19 4.63 9.53
CA LEU A 92 1.64 4.52 9.38
C LEU A 92 2.37 5.34 10.46
N LYS A 93 3.36 4.74 11.13
CA LYS A 93 4.15 5.43 12.18
C LYS A 93 5.18 6.41 11.58
N GLU A 94 5.94 5.96 10.59
CA GLU A 94 7.04 6.72 9.98
C GLU A 94 6.60 7.27 8.62
N LYS A 95 6.20 8.54 8.57
CA LYS A 95 5.65 9.17 7.35
C LYS A 95 6.71 9.33 6.25
N GLU A 96 7.98 9.29 6.62
CA GLU A 96 9.13 9.40 5.72
C GLU A 96 9.23 8.19 4.79
N ARG A 97 8.65 7.05 5.18
CA ARG A 97 8.55 5.83 4.36
C ARG A 97 7.61 5.95 3.17
N VAL A 98 6.90 7.08 3.03
CA VAL A 98 6.04 7.33 1.88
C VAL A 98 6.89 7.62 0.64
N TRP A 99 6.90 6.65 -0.26
CA TRP A 99 7.51 6.72 -1.57
C TRP A 99 6.61 7.46 -2.57
N LYS A 100 7.22 8.41 -3.28
CA LYS A 100 6.59 9.22 -4.32
C LYS A 100 7.46 9.16 -5.56
N GLU A 101 6.84 9.05 -6.72
CA GLU A 101 7.55 9.18 -7.99
C GLU A 101 8.24 10.55 -8.07
N GLY A 102 9.53 10.54 -8.39
CA GLY A 102 10.41 11.71 -8.37
C GLY A 102 11.26 11.88 -7.10
N LYS A 103 11.01 11.14 -6.01
CA LYS A 103 11.99 10.99 -4.91
C LYS A 103 13.09 9.99 -5.33
N LYS A 104 13.79 10.27 -6.44
CA LYS A 104 15.17 9.80 -6.59
C LYS A 104 16.01 10.57 -5.56
N LEU A 105 16.91 9.84 -4.90
CA LEU A 105 17.85 10.30 -3.89
C LEU A 105 18.21 11.79 -4.01
N ARG A 106 17.96 12.55 -2.94
CA ARG A 106 18.83 13.66 -2.56
C ARG A 106 19.67 13.18 -1.38
#